data_AF-A0A846HKW9-F1
#
_entry.id   AF-A0A846HKW9-F1
#
_cell.length_a   1.000
_cell.length_b   1.000
_cell.length_c   1.000
_cell.angle_alpha   90.00
_cell.angle_beta   90.00
_cell.angle_gamma   90.00
#
_symmetry.space_group_name_H-M   'P 1'
#
loop_
_entity.id
_entity.type
_entity.pdbx_description
1 polymer ?
#
loop_
_entity_poly.entity_id
_entity_poly.type
_entity_poly.pdbx_seq_one_letter_code
_entity_poly.pdbx_strand_id
1 'polypeptide(L)'
;MGHGISATDWALWIKTCERELLMRMQQLLRGTLAPALTFLVGLATGAWVVSGEVDLTNPEMATTNTIDLGAPATSPLDSADTLDSALSVTTDPPSVAPEDDPEAAESEPALISAEAQQVLLARLDELSQGWGRMQAELVALQQRVVSLERRPLAAADDDSTADRADAARPRTPQEQRTALVRAGVPAGTADEILWRRSQFELGRLELRDQALREGWLGSDRYREEMRALNAERVSLRDELDVEAYDRYLYETGETNRVSVDSVIAGSAGDQSGLMPGDIIERYGDELVLDFNDLRSATSAGARGELVPVQVRRGGQIVEVWLPRGPIGIRLDAARVDPNG
;
A
#
# COMPACT_ATOMS: atom_id res chain seq x y z
N MET A 1 -62.99 -6.12 25.43
CA MET A 1 -62.44 -7.12 26.35
C MET A 1 -60.93 -7.16 26.12
N GLY A 2 -60.17 -6.40 26.91
CA GLY A 2 -58.70 -6.35 26.83
C GLY A 2 -58.13 -7.15 28.00
N HIS A 3 -57.52 -8.30 27.72
CA HIS A 3 -56.75 -9.03 28.71
C HIS A 3 -55.38 -8.35 28.86
N GLY A 4 -55.20 -7.63 29.96
CA GLY A 4 -53.89 -7.14 30.38
C GLY A 4 -53.04 -8.31 30.83
N ILE A 5 -51.96 -8.59 30.09
CA ILE A 5 -50.95 -9.58 30.46
C ILE A 5 -50.24 -9.05 31.72
N SER A 6 -50.20 -9.88 32.76
CA SER A 6 -49.67 -9.49 34.06
C SER A 6 -48.13 -9.43 34.03
N ALA A 7 -47.52 -8.60 34.89
CA ALA A 7 -46.07 -8.52 35.01
C ALA A 7 -45.43 -9.89 35.37
N THR A 8 -46.20 -10.78 35.98
CA THR A 8 -45.82 -12.16 36.28
C THR A 8 -45.69 -13.04 35.02
N ASP A 9 -46.48 -12.80 33.98
CA ASP A 9 -46.38 -13.54 32.71
C ASP A 9 -45.11 -13.17 31.94
N TRP A 10 -44.70 -11.89 32.04
CA TRP A 10 -43.45 -11.42 31.46
C TRP A 10 -42.21 -12.07 32.11
N ALA A 11 -42.21 -12.20 33.43
CA ALA A 11 -41.12 -12.85 34.14
C ALA A 11 -41.02 -14.35 33.82
N LEU A 12 -42.16 -15.01 33.57
CA LEU A 12 -42.19 -16.42 33.19
C LEU A 12 -41.68 -16.64 31.76
N TRP A 13 -42.01 -15.72 30.84
CA TRP A 13 -41.54 -15.76 29.46
C TRP A 13 -40.02 -15.59 29.37
N ILE A 14 -39.44 -14.63 30.11
CA ILE A 14 -37.98 -14.40 30.14
C ILE A 14 -37.23 -15.64 30.65
N LYS A 15 -37.70 -16.27 31.73
CA LYS A 15 -37.07 -17.50 32.27
C LYS A 15 -37.17 -18.68 31.32
N THR A 16 -38.21 -18.72 30.50
CA THR A 16 -38.40 -19.78 29.50
C THR A 16 -37.46 -19.58 28.31
N CYS A 17 -37.30 -18.33 27.83
CA CYS A 17 -36.31 -17.99 26.81
C CYS A 17 -34.87 -18.27 27.26
N GLU A 18 -34.51 -17.93 28.49
CA GLU A 18 -33.15 -18.16 29.02
C GLU A 18 -32.79 -19.66 29.08
N ARG A 19 -33.76 -20.51 29.43
CA ARG A 19 -33.58 -21.98 29.44
C ARG A 19 -33.43 -22.58 28.04
N GLU A 20 -34.18 -22.10 27.05
CA GLU A 20 -34.01 -22.57 25.67
C GLU A 20 -32.67 -22.13 25.07
N LEU A 21 -32.22 -20.93 25.40
CA LEU A 21 -30.95 -20.39 24.93
C LEU A 21 -29.76 -21.17 25.52
N LEU A 22 -29.82 -21.49 26.82
CA LEU A 22 -28.85 -22.36 27.48
C LEU A 22 -28.84 -23.78 26.92
N MET A 23 -30.01 -24.37 26.60
CA MET A 23 -30.05 -25.71 26.01
C MET A 23 -29.47 -25.75 24.59
N ARG A 24 -29.74 -24.74 23.75
CA ARG A 24 -29.16 -24.66 22.40
C ARG A 24 -27.65 -24.43 22.43
N MET A 25 -27.16 -23.61 23.37
CA MET A 25 -25.72 -23.38 23.54
C MET A 25 -24.98 -24.64 24.03
N GLN A 26 -25.62 -25.46 24.89
CA GLN A 26 -25.05 -26.71 25.37
C GLN A 26 -25.08 -27.83 24.31
N GLN A 27 -26.04 -27.82 23.37
CA GLN A 27 -26.06 -28.73 22.22
C GLN A 27 -24.98 -28.39 21.18
N LEU A 28 -24.70 -27.11 20.94
CA LEU A 28 -23.62 -26.70 20.04
C LEU A 28 -22.23 -27.05 20.60
N LEU A 29 -22.02 -26.96 21.92
CA LEU A 29 -20.75 -27.34 22.54
C LEU A 29 -20.48 -28.85 22.57
N ARG A 30 -21.50 -29.71 22.43
CA ARG A 30 -21.33 -31.17 22.41
C ARG A 30 -21.12 -31.75 21.00
N GLY A 31 -21.24 -30.94 19.94
CA GLY A 31 -21.15 -31.40 18.55
C GLY A 31 -19.76 -31.36 17.93
N THR A 32 -18.76 -30.73 18.56
CA THR A 32 -17.48 -30.38 17.90
C THR A 32 -16.23 -30.93 18.58
N LEU A 33 -16.33 -31.96 19.44
CA LEU A 33 -15.18 -32.62 20.04
C LEU A 33 -15.20 -34.15 19.83
N ALA A 34 -14.28 -34.58 18.96
CA ALA A 34 -13.80 -35.93 18.63
C ALA A 34 -14.52 -36.72 17.51
N PRO A 35 -13.80 -37.39 16.57
CA PRO A 35 -12.42 -37.88 16.72
C PRO A 35 -11.46 -37.56 15.54
N ALA A 36 -10.30 -36.97 15.85
CA ALA A 36 -9.11 -37.00 14.99
C ALA A 36 -7.88 -37.26 15.86
N LEU A 37 -7.83 -38.43 16.50
CA LEU A 37 -6.64 -38.87 17.24
C LEU A 37 -6.59 -40.40 17.29
N THR A 38 -6.33 -41.01 16.13
CA THR A 38 -6.01 -42.45 16.04
C THR A 38 -5.21 -42.77 14.78
N PHE A 39 -3.98 -42.24 14.65
CA PHE A 39 -3.01 -42.79 13.70
C PHE A 39 -1.59 -42.33 14.02
N LEU A 40 -0.89 -43.00 14.95
CA LEU A 40 0.58 -43.12 15.00
C LEU A 40 1.04 -43.96 16.21
N VAL A 41 0.59 -45.21 16.29
CA VAL A 41 1.28 -46.26 17.04
C VAL A 41 1.19 -47.53 16.23
N GLY A 42 2.29 -47.91 15.59
CA GLY A 42 2.41 -49.20 14.91
C GLY A 42 3.26 -49.14 13.66
N LEU A 43 4.58 -49.30 13.81
CA LEU A 43 5.41 -50.16 12.97
C LEU A 43 6.85 -50.14 13.48
N ALA A 44 7.03 -50.79 14.63
CA ALA A 44 8.27 -51.48 14.95
C ALA A 44 8.01 -52.98 14.73
N THR A 45 9.03 -53.69 14.23
CA THR A 45 9.11 -55.13 13.94
C THR A 45 8.57 -55.61 12.58
N GLY A 46 9.50 -56.09 11.73
CA GLY A 46 9.22 -56.77 10.47
C GLY A 46 10.46 -56.88 9.58
N ALA A 47 11.25 -57.92 9.83
CA ALA A 47 12.56 -58.20 9.26
C ALA A 47 12.52 -58.98 7.92
N TRP A 48 13.45 -58.60 7.02
CA TRP A 48 14.31 -59.42 6.13
C TRP A 48 13.76 -60.35 5.01
N VAL A 49 14.65 -60.49 4.00
CA VAL A 49 14.73 -61.46 2.87
C VAL A 49 13.85 -61.09 1.64
N VAL A 50 14.27 -61.04 0.37
CA VAL A 50 15.21 -61.85 -0.44
C VAL A 50 15.77 -61.04 -1.63
N SER A 51 17.02 -61.35 -1.98
CA SER A 51 17.82 -60.92 -3.12
C SER A 51 17.22 -61.13 -4.53
N GLY A 52 17.68 -60.33 -5.50
CA GLY A 52 17.52 -60.58 -6.93
C GLY A 52 18.44 -59.69 -7.75
N GLU A 53 19.47 -60.32 -8.33
CA GLU A 53 20.63 -59.77 -9.02
C GLU A 53 20.38 -59.73 -10.53
N VAL A 54 20.69 -58.62 -11.23
CA VAL A 54 21.03 -58.62 -12.66
C VAL A 54 22.04 -57.51 -12.97
N ASP A 55 23.30 -57.95 -12.97
CA ASP A 55 24.36 -57.78 -13.96
C ASP A 55 24.50 -56.48 -14.79
N LEU A 56 25.73 -55.97 -14.71
CA LEU A 56 26.31 -54.81 -15.37
C LEU A 56 27.25 -55.29 -16.48
N THR A 57 27.00 -54.89 -17.73
CA THR A 57 28.00 -54.98 -18.81
C THR A 57 28.08 -53.69 -19.63
N ASN A 58 28.86 -52.74 -19.09
CA ASN A 58 29.92 -51.96 -19.78
C ASN A 58 29.54 -50.98 -20.95
N PRO A 59 30.47 -50.13 -21.47
CA PRO A 59 30.59 -48.71 -21.11
C PRO A 59 30.77 -47.75 -22.33
N GLU A 60 31.22 -46.51 -22.06
CA GLU A 60 31.78 -45.48 -22.98
C GLU A 60 30.75 -44.70 -23.86
N MET A 61 30.70 -43.37 -23.95
CA MET A 61 31.69 -42.27 -23.79
C MET A 61 31.02 -41.05 -23.13
N ALA A 62 31.60 -40.42 -22.10
CA ALA A 62 32.60 -39.33 -22.14
C ALA A 62 32.18 -38.07 -22.95
N THR A 63 31.79 -37.01 -22.24
CA THR A 63 32.54 -35.73 -22.16
C THR A 63 32.02 -34.91 -20.99
N THR A 64 32.80 -34.86 -19.92
CA THR A 64 32.72 -33.92 -18.80
C THR A 64 33.41 -32.62 -19.20
N ASN A 65 32.78 -31.47 -18.90
CA ASN A 65 33.49 -30.21 -18.73
C ASN A 65 33.32 -29.78 -17.27
N THR A 66 34.44 -29.72 -16.56
CA THR A 66 34.60 -29.28 -15.18
C THR A 66 35.78 -28.32 -15.14
N ILE A 67 35.83 -27.52 -14.06
CA ILE A 67 36.89 -26.62 -13.60
C ILE A 67 36.61 -25.17 -14.08
N ASP A 68 36.48 -24.15 -13.23
CA ASP A 68 37.38 -23.83 -12.12
C ASP A 68 36.76 -22.93 -11.04
N LEU A 69 37.11 -23.21 -9.78
CA LEU A 69 36.88 -22.38 -8.60
C LEU A 69 38.22 -21.74 -8.24
N GLY A 70 38.35 -20.43 -8.45
CA GLY A 70 39.57 -19.67 -8.15
C GLY A 70 39.30 -18.36 -7.43
N ALA A 71 39.32 -18.40 -6.10
CA ALA A 71 39.70 -17.30 -5.20
C ALA A 71 40.67 -17.92 -4.16
N PRO A 72 41.53 -17.18 -3.42
CA PRO A 72 41.58 -15.73 -3.20
C PRO A 72 43.02 -15.12 -3.22
N ALA A 73 43.13 -13.78 -3.30
CA ALA A 73 44.31 -13.01 -2.85
C ALA A 73 43.90 -11.53 -2.75
N THR A 74 43.75 -10.94 -1.56
CA THR A 74 44.78 -10.28 -0.73
C THR A 74 45.50 -9.11 -1.42
N SER A 75 45.22 -7.90 -0.95
CA SER A 75 46.26 -6.91 -0.61
C SER A 75 45.74 -5.93 0.45
N PRO A 76 46.48 -5.76 1.56
CA PRO A 76 46.24 -4.79 2.62
C PRO A 76 47.10 -3.52 2.45
N LEU A 77 46.79 -2.48 3.22
CA LEU A 77 47.64 -1.41 3.80
C LEU A 77 46.65 -0.43 4.47
N ASP A 78 46.49 -0.32 5.80
CA ASP A 78 47.47 -0.05 6.86
C ASP A 78 48.19 1.29 6.56
N SER A 79 48.26 2.32 7.40
CA SER A 79 47.88 2.65 8.78
C SER A 79 47.54 4.17 8.74
N ALA A 80 47.18 4.94 9.76
CA ALA A 80 47.46 4.97 11.18
C ALA A 80 46.55 6.09 11.75
N ASP A 81 45.83 5.87 12.85
CA ASP A 81 46.29 6.23 14.22
C ASP A 81 46.02 7.72 14.51
N THR A 82 45.56 8.22 15.66
CA THR A 82 45.06 7.73 16.95
C THR A 82 44.60 8.97 17.72
N LEU A 83 44.14 8.77 18.97
CA LEU A 83 43.88 9.75 20.04
C LEU A 83 42.47 10.35 19.98
N ASP A 84 41.47 9.83 20.71
CA ASP A 84 41.39 9.42 22.13
C ASP A 84 41.59 10.56 23.14
N SER A 85 40.79 10.49 24.21
CA SER A 85 40.68 11.34 25.40
C SER A 85 39.93 12.66 25.19
N ALA A 86 38.64 12.72 25.52
CA ALA A 86 38.09 12.83 26.88
C ALA A 86 38.58 14.11 27.59
N LEU A 87 37.64 14.96 28.00
CA LEU A 87 37.63 15.56 29.34
C LEU A 87 36.33 16.35 29.54
N SER A 88 35.46 15.77 30.38
CA SER A 88 34.42 16.45 31.14
C SER A 88 35.05 17.56 31.98
N VAL A 89 34.48 18.77 31.96
CA VAL A 89 34.86 19.85 32.87
C VAL A 89 33.69 20.15 33.80
N THR A 90 33.94 19.88 35.08
CA THR A 90 33.14 20.17 36.27
C THR A 90 32.94 21.67 36.47
N THR A 91 31.71 22.05 36.78
CA THR A 91 31.31 23.30 37.43
C THR A 91 31.50 23.22 38.94
N ASP A 92 32.31 24.12 39.53
CA ASP A 92 32.07 24.69 40.87
C ASP A 92 32.84 26.03 41.02
N PRO A 93 32.33 27.03 41.80
CA PRO A 93 32.81 28.41 41.79
C PRO A 93 33.87 28.71 42.87
N PRO A 94 34.68 29.79 42.73
CA PRO A 94 35.72 30.14 43.70
C PRO A 94 35.24 31.12 44.79
N SER A 95 35.74 30.91 46.01
CA SER A 95 35.59 31.79 47.18
C SER A 95 36.93 32.43 47.58
N VAL A 96 37.06 33.72 47.26
CA VAL A 96 37.55 34.86 48.08
C VAL A 96 38.89 34.76 48.88
N ALA A 97 39.91 35.44 48.31
CA ALA A 97 40.83 36.46 48.88
C ALA A 97 41.91 36.09 49.94
N PRO A 98 42.86 37.01 50.26
CA PRO A 98 43.77 37.78 49.39
C PRO A 98 45.24 37.73 49.93
N GLU A 99 46.23 38.19 49.15
CA GLU A 99 47.33 39.09 49.61
C GLU A 99 48.41 39.29 48.52
N ASP A 100 48.85 40.55 48.43
CA ASP A 100 50.12 41.10 47.92
C ASP A 100 50.37 41.31 46.40
N ASP A 101 50.01 42.55 46.01
CA ASP A 101 50.56 43.47 44.99
C ASP A 101 52.11 43.47 44.84
N PRO A 102 52.68 44.20 43.85
CA PRO A 102 52.24 44.46 42.48
C PRO A 102 53.43 44.36 41.48
N GLU A 103 53.24 43.79 40.29
CA GLU A 103 54.21 44.03 39.21
C GLU A 103 53.51 44.22 37.86
N ALA A 104 53.83 45.36 37.27
CA ALA A 104 53.22 45.91 36.09
C ALA A 104 53.44 45.02 34.87
N ALA A 105 52.34 44.53 34.30
CA ALA A 105 52.30 44.06 32.92
C ALA A 105 51.14 44.76 32.24
N GLU A 106 51.46 45.88 31.59
CA GLU A 106 50.63 46.54 30.59
C GLU A 106 50.21 45.49 29.56
N SER A 107 48.98 44.97 29.70
CA SER A 107 48.39 44.09 28.70
C SER A 107 47.85 44.98 27.58
N GLU A 108 48.70 45.19 26.57
CA GLU A 108 48.28 45.74 25.28
C GLU A 108 47.04 44.97 24.77
N PRO A 109 45.98 45.66 24.29
CA PRO A 109 44.84 44.96 23.73
C PRO A 109 45.33 44.20 22.50
N ALA A 110 45.29 42.86 22.56
CA ALA A 110 45.63 41.98 21.46
C ALA A 110 44.82 42.42 20.22
N LEU A 111 45.48 43.15 19.33
CA LEU A 111 44.96 43.55 18.03
C LEU A 111 44.61 42.25 17.30
N ILE A 112 43.32 41.93 17.21
CA ILE A 112 42.83 40.89 16.30
C ILE A 112 43.46 41.20 14.96
N SER A 113 44.31 40.28 14.46
CA SER A 113 45.09 40.52 13.25
C SER A 113 44.16 40.98 12.12
N ALA A 114 44.62 41.92 11.29
CA ALA A 114 43.81 42.45 10.19
C ALA A 114 43.26 41.33 9.29
N GLU A 115 43.97 40.21 9.19
CA GLU A 115 43.57 39.00 8.48
C GLU A 115 42.38 38.30 9.14
N ALA A 116 42.36 38.15 10.46
CA ALA A 116 41.24 37.54 11.19
C ALA A 116 39.96 38.42 11.09
N GLN A 117 40.11 39.74 11.06
CA GLN A 117 38.98 40.66 10.84
C GLN A 117 38.44 40.52 9.41
N GLN A 118 39.31 40.37 8.40
CA GLN A 118 38.89 40.16 7.01
C GLN A 118 38.14 38.84 6.81
N VAL A 119 38.59 37.75 7.43
CA VAL A 119 37.91 36.44 7.37
C VAL A 119 36.53 36.50 8.01
N LEU A 120 36.40 37.19 9.15
CA LEU A 120 35.11 37.35 9.82
C LEU A 120 34.12 38.17 8.97
N LEU A 121 34.59 39.25 8.35
CA LEU A 121 33.76 40.08 7.46
C LEU A 121 33.30 39.29 6.22
N ALA A 122 34.17 38.48 5.62
CA ALA A 122 33.81 37.62 4.49
C ALA A 122 32.74 36.58 4.88
N ARG A 123 32.85 35.97 6.06
CA ARG A 123 31.84 35.04 6.59
C ARG A 123 30.49 35.72 6.85
N LEU A 124 30.51 36.95 7.34
CA LEU A 124 29.28 37.72 7.58
C LEU A 124 28.57 38.06 6.27
N ASP A 125 29.34 38.42 5.23
CA ASP A 125 28.83 38.72 3.90
C ASP A 125 28.19 37.48 3.26
N GLU A 126 28.85 36.32 3.33
CA GLU A 126 28.30 35.05 2.84
C GLU A 126 26.97 34.67 3.52
N LEU A 127 26.88 34.84 4.84
CA LEU A 127 25.64 34.62 5.58
C LEU A 127 24.54 35.59 5.17
N SER A 128 24.87 36.87 4.97
CA SER A 128 23.90 37.88 4.53
C SER A 128 23.37 37.57 3.12
N GLN A 129 24.24 37.12 2.21
CA GLN A 129 23.87 36.71 0.86
C GLN A 129 23.06 35.42 0.85
N GLY A 130 23.35 34.47 1.76
CA GLY A 130 22.55 33.27 1.97
C GLY A 130 21.13 33.61 2.43
N TRP A 131 20.99 34.53 3.38
CA TRP A 131 19.69 34.97 3.87
C TRP A 131 18.88 35.71 2.80
N GLY A 132 19.52 36.55 1.98
CA GLY A 132 18.88 37.20 0.84
C GLY A 132 18.34 36.21 -0.20
N ARG A 133 19.06 35.11 -0.48
CA ARG A 133 18.58 34.04 -1.38
C ARG A 133 17.34 33.33 -0.83
N MET A 134 17.34 32.99 0.46
CA MET A 134 16.18 32.34 1.09
C MET A 134 14.94 33.26 1.10
N GLN A 135 15.11 34.56 1.34
CA GLN A 135 14.01 35.52 1.25
C GLN A 135 13.45 35.61 -0.17
N ALA A 136 14.30 35.61 -1.20
CA ALA A 136 13.87 35.63 -2.59
C ALA A 136 13.09 34.35 -2.97
N GLU A 137 13.53 33.18 -2.49
CA GLU A 137 12.82 31.91 -2.69
C GLU A 137 11.45 31.91 -2.02
N LEU A 138 11.34 32.42 -0.79
CA LEU A 138 10.05 32.54 -0.09
C LEU A 138 9.07 33.45 -0.83
N VAL A 139 9.55 34.59 -1.35
CA VAL A 139 8.72 35.50 -2.15
C VAL A 139 8.28 34.83 -3.46
N ALA A 140 9.17 34.12 -4.15
CA ALA A 140 8.83 33.37 -5.36
C ALA A 140 7.80 32.27 -5.08
N LEU A 141 7.91 31.57 -3.94
CA LEU A 141 6.96 30.54 -3.54
C LEU A 141 5.59 31.14 -3.21
N GLN A 142 5.55 32.25 -2.47
CA GLN A 142 4.30 32.96 -2.17
C GLN A 142 3.63 33.46 -3.45
N GLN A 143 4.39 34.03 -4.39
CA GLN A 143 3.86 34.44 -5.69
C GLN A 143 3.31 33.25 -6.49
N ARG A 144 3.97 32.09 -6.42
CA ARG A 144 3.49 30.88 -7.08
C ARG A 144 2.19 30.37 -6.46
N VAL A 145 2.07 30.36 -5.14
CA VAL A 145 0.82 30.01 -4.44
C VAL A 145 -0.29 30.98 -4.84
N VAL A 146 -0.05 32.29 -4.81
CA VAL A 146 -1.03 33.29 -5.24
C VAL A 146 -1.39 33.13 -6.72
N SER A 147 -0.46 32.75 -7.59
CA SER A 147 -0.76 32.50 -9.02
C SER A 147 -1.62 31.25 -9.24
N LEU A 148 -1.47 30.24 -8.37
CA LEU A 148 -2.30 29.03 -8.39
C LEU A 148 -3.69 29.31 -7.81
N GLU A 149 -3.78 30.10 -6.74
CA GLU A 149 -5.05 30.52 -6.14
C GLU A 149 -5.81 31.52 -7.03
N ARG A 150 -5.11 32.44 -7.69
CA ARG A 150 -5.65 33.38 -8.68
C ARG A 150 -5.69 32.81 -10.09
N ARG A 151 -5.78 31.49 -10.25
CA ARG A 151 -6.24 30.88 -11.50
C ARG A 151 -7.77 30.67 -11.40
N PRO A 152 -8.61 31.71 -11.54
CA PRO A 152 -10.04 31.52 -11.68
C PRO A 152 -10.30 30.84 -13.03
N LEU A 153 -11.04 29.73 -12.96
CA LEU A 153 -12.03 29.16 -13.89
C LEU A 153 -12.36 29.93 -15.20
N ALA A 154 -11.37 30.37 -15.97
CA ALA A 154 -11.55 31.04 -17.26
C ALA A 154 -10.97 30.23 -18.44
N ALA A 155 -10.71 28.94 -18.20
CA ALA A 155 -10.45 27.93 -19.24
C ALA A 155 -11.24 26.64 -18.91
N ALA A 156 -12.44 26.80 -18.35
CA ALA A 156 -13.29 25.71 -17.85
C ALA A 156 -14.47 25.41 -18.79
N ASP A 157 -14.28 25.57 -20.10
CA ASP A 157 -15.31 25.19 -21.10
C ASP A 157 -15.00 23.86 -21.80
N ASP A 158 -14.04 23.05 -21.33
CA ASP A 158 -13.79 21.73 -21.94
C ASP A 158 -13.36 20.60 -20.97
N ASP A 159 -13.64 20.71 -19.66
CA ASP A 159 -13.36 19.61 -18.72
C ASP A 159 -14.49 19.40 -17.69
N SER A 160 -15.72 19.31 -18.20
CA SER A 160 -16.94 19.10 -17.38
C SER A 160 -17.22 17.63 -17.02
N THR A 161 -16.25 16.74 -17.18
CA THR A 161 -16.38 15.32 -16.80
C THR A 161 -15.76 15.01 -15.44
N ALA A 162 -14.70 15.71 -15.02
CA ALA A 162 -14.05 15.48 -13.73
C ALA A 162 -14.86 16.00 -12.53
N ASP A 163 -15.49 17.19 -12.64
CA ASP A 163 -16.16 17.85 -11.52
C ASP A 163 -17.52 17.22 -11.13
N ARG A 164 -18.11 16.37 -11.99
CA ARG A 164 -19.31 15.57 -11.64
C ARG A 164 -18.99 14.27 -10.92
N ALA A 165 -17.75 13.78 -11.00
CA ALA A 165 -17.34 12.53 -10.35
C ALA A 165 -17.13 12.70 -8.83
N ASP A 166 -16.69 13.87 -8.37
CA ASP A 166 -16.44 14.13 -6.93
C ASP A 166 -17.70 14.34 -6.08
N ALA A 167 -18.86 14.55 -6.72
CA ALA A 167 -20.15 14.66 -6.04
C ALA A 167 -20.81 13.28 -5.74
N ALA A 168 -20.30 12.19 -6.32
CA ALA A 168 -20.94 10.87 -6.27
C ALA A 168 -20.33 9.90 -5.24
N ARG A 169 -19.16 10.22 -4.65
CA ARG A 169 -18.56 9.35 -3.65
C ARG A 169 -19.37 9.37 -2.35
N PRO A 170 -19.83 8.22 -1.86
CA PRO A 170 -20.56 8.14 -0.60
C PRO A 170 -19.67 8.58 0.57
N ARG A 171 -20.03 9.69 1.20
CA ARG A 171 -19.26 10.32 2.28
C ARG A 171 -19.61 9.77 3.64
N THR A 172 -20.79 9.18 3.77
CA THR A 172 -21.26 8.60 5.03
C THR A 172 -21.30 7.07 4.98
N PRO A 173 -21.12 6.39 6.13
CA PRO A 173 -21.27 4.93 6.20
C PRO A 173 -22.64 4.45 5.68
N GLN A 174 -23.70 5.25 5.90
CA GLN A 174 -25.04 4.92 5.44
C GLN A 174 -25.16 4.97 3.91
N GLU A 175 -24.56 5.97 3.26
CA GLU A 175 -24.51 6.06 1.81
C GLU A 175 -23.71 4.89 1.21
N GLN A 176 -22.58 4.54 1.83
CA GLN A 176 -21.77 3.39 1.41
C GLN A 176 -22.56 2.08 1.51
N ARG A 177 -23.31 1.90 2.61
CA ARG A 177 -24.20 0.75 2.79
C ARG A 177 -25.25 0.69 1.69
N THR A 178 -25.90 1.81 1.39
CA THR A 178 -26.91 1.89 0.34
C THR A 178 -26.31 1.58 -1.03
N ALA A 179 -25.10 2.05 -1.33
CA ALA A 179 -24.40 1.72 -2.57
C ALA A 179 -24.10 0.21 -2.69
N LEU A 180 -23.60 -0.43 -1.63
CA LEU A 180 -23.37 -1.87 -1.60
C LEU A 180 -24.66 -2.67 -1.81
N VAL A 181 -25.74 -2.30 -1.13
CA VAL A 181 -27.04 -2.98 -1.28
C VAL A 181 -27.60 -2.83 -2.68
N ARG A 182 -27.50 -1.63 -3.27
CA ARG A 182 -27.91 -1.40 -4.66
C ARG A 182 -27.03 -2.16 -5.65
N ALA A 183 -25.77 -2.40 -5.27
CA ALA A 183 -24.87 -3.26 -6.01
C ALA A 183 -25.17 -4.76 -5.93
N GLY A 184 -26.24 -5.15 -5.21
CA GLY A 184 -26.66 -6.53 -5.06
C GLY A 184 -26.05 -7.23 -3.85
N VAL A 185 -25.27 -6.53 -3.02
CA VAL A 185 -24.69 -7.09 -1.80
C VAL A 185 -25.78 -7.26 -0.74
N PRO A 186 -25.91 -8.43 -0.08
CA PRO A 186 -26.86 -8.62 1.00
C PRO A 186 -26.63 -7.61 2.13
N ALA A 187 -27.72 -7.07 2.70
CA ALA A 187 -27.62 -5.99 3.70
C ALA A 187 -26.77 -6.36 4.93
N GLY A 188 -26.81 -7.62 5.38
CA GLY A 188 -25.97 -8.09 6.49
C GLY A 188 -24.48 -8.14 6.13
N THR A 189 -24.15 -8.58 4.92
CA THR A 189 -22.77 -8.59 4.40
C THR A 189 -22.26 -7.16 4.20
N ALA A 190 -23.11 -6.26 3.70
CA ALA A 190 -22.75 -4.84 3.57
C ALA A 190 -22.45 -4.21 4.94
N ASP A 191 -23.22 -4.54 5.99
CA ASP A 191 -22.95 -4.08 7.36
C ASP A 191 -21.62 -4.63 7.89
N GLU A 192 -21.34 -5.91 7.66
CA GLU A 192 -20.09 -6.55 8.09
C GLU A 192 -18.86 -5.93 7.42
N ILE A 193 -18.91 -5.74 6.10
CA ILE A 193 -17.86 -5.09 5.30
C ILE A 193 -17.55 -3.69 5.86
N LEU A 194 -18.60 -2.89 6.09
CA LEU A 194 -18.44 -1.53 6.61
C LEU A 194 -17.91 -1.51 8.04
N TRP A 195 -18.35 -2.43 8.88
CA TRP A 195 -17.84 -2.57 10.23
C TRP A 195 -16.35 -2.92 10.22
N ARG A 196 -15.93 -3.90 9.43
CA ARG A 196 -14.52 -4.32 9.31
C ARG A 196 -13.64 -3.19 8.77
N ARG A 197 -14.12 -2.46 7.77
CA ARG A 197 -13.42 -1.26 7.25
C ARG A 197 -13.29 -0.18 8.33
N SER A 198 -14.33 0.07 9.11
CA SER A 198 -14.31 1.05 10.19
C SER A 198 -13.30 0.67 11.29
N GLN A 199 -13.18 -0.62 11.61
CA GLN A 199 -12.16 -1.13 12.54
C GLN A 199 -10.74 -0.90 12.01
N PHE A 200 -10.50 -1.18 10.74
CA PHE A 200 -9.20 -0.91 10.11
C PHE A 200 -8.85 0.58 10.10
N GLU A 201 -9.80 1.45 9.75
CA GLU A 201 -9.60 2.91 9.76
C GLU A 201 -9.30 3.43 11.17
N LEU A 202 -10.00 2.92 12.19
CA LEU A 202 -9.73 3.22 13.59
C LEU A 202 -8.32 2.76 13.99
N GLY A 203 -7.95 1.51 13.70
CA GLY A 203 -6.63 0.97 13.98
C GLY A 203 -5.51 1.80 13.34
N ARG A 204 -5.73 2.35 12.14
CA ARG A 204 -4.77 3.26 11.48
C ARG A 204 -4.60 4.57 12.23
N LEU A 205 -5.69 5.14 12.75
CA LEU A 205 -5.67 6.37 13.54
C LEU A 205 -4.97 6.14 14.88
N GLU A 206 -5.29 5.05 15.57
CA GLU A 206 -4.67 4.65 16.84
C GLU A 206 -3.17 4.42 16.67
N LEU A 207 -2.76 3.67 15.64
CA LEU A 207 -1.35 3.41 15.35
C LEU A 207 -0.58 4.71 15.08
N ARG A 208 -1.18 5.67 14.37
CA ARG A 208 -0.57 6.98 14.10
C ARG A 208 -0.45 7.82 15.36
N ASP A 209 -1.50 7.86 16.19
CA ASP A 209 -1.49 8.58 17.48
C ASP A 209 -0.43 7.99 18.42
N GLN A 210 -0.35 6.66 18.52
CA GLN A 210 0.68 5.96 19.28
C GLN A 210 2.08 6.31 18.77
N ALA A 211 2.31 6.25 17.46
CA ALA A 211 3.58 6.59 16.84
C ALA A 211 4.02 8.03 17.11
N LEU A 212 3.06 8.96 17.12
CA LEU A 212 3.30 10.36 17.42
C LEU A 212 3.71 10.55 18.89
N ARG A 213 3.00 9.91 19.84
CA ARG A 213 3.27 10.02 21.27
C ARG A 213 4.58 9.38 21.70
N GLU A 214 4.89 8.23 21.13
CA GLU A 214 6.12 7.48 21.42
C GLU A 214 7.31 7.93 20.55
N GLY A 215 7.10 8.89 19.63
CA GLY A 215 8.17 9.52 18.86
C GLY A 215 8.79 8.65 17.75
N TRP A 216 8.10 7.59 17.31
CA TRP A 216 8.56 6.73 16.21
C TRP A 216 7.81 6.94 14.90
N LEU A 217 7.02 8.01 14.78
CA LEU A 217 6.42 8.41 13.50
C LEU A 217 7.51 8.62 12.43
N GLY A 218 7.38 7.98 11.27
CA GLY A 218 8.35 8.06 10.17
C GLY A 218 9.55 7.08 10.27
N SER A 219 9.67 6.34 11.36
CA SER A 219 10.71 5.30 11.53
C SER A 219 10.45 4.04 10.69
N ASP A 220 11.44 3.12 10.66
CA ASP A 220 11.27 1.78 10.10
C ASP A 220 10.17 1.00 10.83
N ARG A 221 10.12 1.10 12.15
CA ARG A 221 9.08 0.49 12.99
C ARG A 221 7.69 0.95 12.54
N TYR A 222 7.48 2.25 12.31
CA TYR A 222 6.18 2.73 11.81
C TYR A 222 5.81 2.11 10.47
N ARG A 223 6.77 2.00 9.56
CA ARG A 223 6.54 1.40 8.23
C ARG A 223 6.26 -0.10 8.32
N GLU A 224 6.81 -0.81 9.28
CA GLU A 224 6.55 -2.22 9.55
C GLU A 224 5.16 -2.44 10.14
N GLU A 225 4.82 -1.74 11.22
CA GLU A 225 3.51 -1.82 11.85
C GLU A 225 2.40 -1.41 10.89
N MET A 226 2.63 -0.35 10.10
CA MET A 226 1.68 0.07 9.07
C MET A 226 1.53 -0.98 7.96
N ARG A 227 2.61 -1.68 7.59
CA ARG A 227 2.54 -2.81 6.64
C ARG A 227 1.75 -3.98 7.21
N ALA A 228 1.99 -4.33 8.48
CA ALA A 228 1.26 -5.40 9.17
C ALA A 228 -0.24 -5.08 9.23
N LEU A 229 -0.60 -3.86 9.66
CA LEU A 229 -1.98 -3.41 9.66
C LEU A 229 -2.59 -3.45 8.25
N ASN A 230 -1.91 -2.88 7.24
CA ASN A 230 -2.38 -2.91 5.86
C ASN A 230 -2.56 -4.33 5.29
N ALA A 231 -1.83 -5.33 5.79
CA ALA A 231 -2.00 -6.72 5.38
C ALA A 231 -3.30 -7.35 5.93
N GLU A 232 -3.86 -6.81 7.01
CA GLU A 232 -5.17 -7.21 7.55
C GLU A 232 -6.32 -6.55 6.79
N ARG A 233 -6.04 -5.55 5.94
CA ARG A 233 -7.06 -4.87 5.13
C ARG A 233 -7.60 -5.84 4.08
N VAL A 234 -8.85 -6.25 4.26
CA VAL A 234 -9.58 -7.00 3.24
C VAL A 234 -10.02 -6.04 2.13
N SER A 235 -9.70 -6.39 0.88
CA SER A 235 -10.11 -5.60 -0.29
C SER A 235 -11.59 -5.88 -0.59
N LEU A 236 -12.38 -4.83 -0.85
CA LEU A 236 -13.75 -4.98 -1.34
C LEU A 236 -13.83 -5.87 -2.58
N ARG A 237 -12.82 -5.81 -3.44
CA ARG A 237 -12.72 -6.62 -4.64
C ARG A 237 -12.62 -8.12 -4.37
N ASP A 238 -12.07 -8.49 -3.21
CA ASP A 238 -11.87 -9.90 -2.83
C ASP A 238 -13.09 -10.44 -2.07
N GLU A 239 -13.89 -9.57 -1.43
CA GLU A 239 -15.10 -9.96 -0.71
C GLU A 239 -16.35 -9.97 -1.59
N LEU A 240 -16.37 -9.13 -2.62
CA LEU A 240 -17.49 -8.99 -3.53
C LEU A 240 -17.26 -9.85 -4.77
N ASP A 241 -18.37 -10.40 -5.27
CA ASP A 241 -18.39 -10.96 -6.60
C ASP A 241 -18.05 -9.89 -7.65
N VAL A 242 -17.49 -10.30 -8.78
CA VAL A 242 -16.92 -9.38 -9.77
C VAL A 242 -17.98 -8.41 -10.29
N GLU A 243 -19.18 -8.92 -10.57
CA GLU A 243 -20.34 -8.17 -11.04
C GLU A 243 -20.87 -7.20 -9.97
N ALA A 244 -20.87 -7.62 -8.70
CA ALA A 244 -21.27 -6.77 -7.58
C ALA A 244 -20.26 -5.64 -7.34
N TYR A 245 -18.97 -5.94 -7.49
CA TYR A 245 -17.92 -4.93 -7.38
C TYR A 245 -17.99 -3.92 -8.53
N ASP A 246 -18.19 -4.37 -9.77
CA ASP A 246 -18.40 -3.52 -10.93
C ASP A 246 -19.59 -2.55 -10.75
N ARG A 247 -20.73 -3.09 -10.31
CA ARG A 247 -21.90 -2.28 -9.98
C ARG A 247 -21.61 -1.30 -8.85
N TYR A 248 -20.92 -1.72 -7.80
CA TYR A 248 -20.54 -0.85 -6.69
C TYR A 248 -19.69 0.34 -7.15
N LEU A 249 -18.70 0.12 -8.01
CA LEU A 249 -17.89 1.20 -8.59
C LEU A 249 -18.77 2.20 -9.33
N TYR A 250 -19.68 1.70 -10.17
CA TYR A 250 -20.63 2.57 -10.88
C TYR A 250 -21.52 3.35 -9.91
N GLU A 251 -22.08 2.74 -8.87
CA GLU A 251 -22.98 3.40 -7.91
C GLU A 251 -22.28 4.47 -7.06
N THR A 252 -20.98 4.28 -6.79
CA THR A 252 -20.17 5.20 -5.99
C THR A 252 -19.50 6.30 -6.81
N GLY A 253 -19.74 6.33 -8.12
CA GLY A 253 -19.15 7.33 -8.99
C GLY A 253 -17.71 7.04 -9.41
N GLU A 254 -17.19 5.87 -9.07
CA GLU A 254 -15.86 5.43 -9.45
C GLU A 254 -15.85 4.93 -10.91
N THR A 255 -14.67 4.98 -11.52
CA THR A 255 -14.45 4.44 -12.87
C THR A 255 -14.42 2.92 -12.79
N ASN A 256 -15.10 2.27 -13.73
CA ASN A 256 -15.23 0.81 -13.77
C ASN A 256 -14.93 0.23 -15.14
N ARG A 257 -14.44 1.04 -16.10
CA ARG A 257 -14.04 0.59 -17.43
C ARG A 257 -12.78 1.30 -17.87
N VAL A 258 -12.09 0.67 -18.82
CA VAL A 258 -10.90 1.21 -19.49
C VAL A 258 -11.25 1.55 -20.92
N SER A 259 -11.09 2.81 -21.32
CA SER A 259 -11.25 3.25 -22.70
C SER A 259 -9.90 3.39 -23.40
N VAL A 260 -9.90 3.18 -24.71
CA VAL A 260 -8.75 3.42 -25.59
C VAL A 260 -8.76 4.89 -25.98
N ASP A 261 -7.83 5.68 -25.44
CA ASP A 261 -7.66 7.08 -25.84
C ASP A 261 -7.08 7.18 -27.25
N SER A 262 -5.97 6.48 -27.48
CA SER A 262 -5.28 6.50 -28.78
C SER A 262 -4.48 5.23 -29.02
N VAL A 263 -4.28 4.90 -30.29
CA VAL A 263 -3.58 3.69 -30.73
C VAL A 263 -2.30 4.09 -31.44
N ILE A 264 -1.17 3.45 -31.08
CA ILE A 264 0.11 3.70 -31.74
C ILE A 264 0.13 2.97 -33.09
N ALA A 265 0.41 3.69 -34.16
CA ALA A 265 0.50 3.11 -35.50
C ALA A 265 1.53 1.97 -35.57
N GLY A 266 1.16 0.85 -36.20
CA GLY A 266 1.99 -0.34 -36.31
C GLY A 266 2.09 -1.18 -35.03
N SER A 267 1.41 -0.81 -33.95
CA SER A 267 1.36 -1.60 -32.71
C SER A 267 0.51 -2.86 -32.84
N ALA A 268 0.54 -3.72 -31.81
CA ALA A 268 -0.33 -4.88 -31.75
C ALA A 268 -1.81 -4.47 -31.70
N GLY A 269 -2.16 -3.41 -30.98
CA GLY A 269 -3.51 -2.85 -30.95
C GLY A 269 -4.00 -2.38 -32.31
N ASP A 270 -3.14 -1.67 -33.06
CA ASP A 270 -3.44 -1.19 -34.41
C ASP A 270 -3.66 -2.36 -35.39
N GLN A 271 -2.73 -3.31 -35.40
CA GLN A 271 -2.79 -4.50 -36.28
C GLN A 271 -4.00 -5.39 -35.95
N SER A 272 -4.44 -5.40 -34.70
CA SER A 272 -5.63 -6.14 -34.27
C SER A 272 -6.92 -5.37 -34.54
N GLY A 273 -6.86 -4.09 -34.93
CA GLY A 273 -8.02 -3.28 -35.26
C GLY A 273 -8.71 -2.62 -34.06
N LEU A 274 -7.99 -2.41 -32.95
CA LEU A 274 -8.44 -1.51 -31.88
C LEU A 274 -8.51 -0.07 -32.41
N MET A 275 -9.49 0.68 -31.91
CA MET A 275 -9.73 2.06 -32.32
C MET A 275 -9.83 2.98 -31.10
N PRO A 276 -9.46 4.27 -31.24
CA PRO A 276 -9.79 5.28 -30.25
C PRO A 276 -11.30 5.29 -29.94
N GLY A 277 -11.64 5.36 -28.66
CA GLY A 277 -13.02 5.31 -28.16
C GLY A 277 -13.56 3.90 -27.86
N ASP A 278 -12.80 2.84 -28.16
CA ASP A 278 -13.16 1.49 -27.72
C ASP A 278 -13.12 1.39 -26.20
N ILE A 279 -14.12 0.74 -25.60
CA ILE A 279 -14.14 0.46 -24.16
C ILE A 279 -13.83 -1.02 -23.97
N ILE A 280 -12.72 -1.34 -23.32
CA ILE A 280 -12.31 -2.71 -23.06
C ILE A 280 -13.13 -3.25 -21.89
N GLU A 281 -13.86 -4.34 -22.12
CA GLU A 281 -14.68 -4.99 -21.10
C GLU A 281 -14.03 -6.26 -20.58
N ARG A 282 -13.54 -7.12 -21.49
CA ARG A 282 -12.92 -8.39 -21.13
C ARG A 282 -11.63 -8.59 -21.89
N TYR A 283 -10.65 -9.20 -21.24
CA TYR A 283 -9.41 -9.66 -21.84
C TYR A 283 -9.28 -11.15 -21.57
N GLY A 284 -9.54 -11.97 -22.59
CA GLY A 284 -9.73 -13.41 -22.43
C GLY A 284 -10.93 -13.69 -21.54
N ASP A 285 -10.70 -14.43 -20.46
CA ASP A 285 -11.72 -14.80 -19.49
C ASP A 285 -11.86 -13.81 -18.32
N GLU A 286 -11.04 -12.76 -18.28
CA GLU A 286 -11.01 -11.80 -17.17
C GLU A 286 -11.76 -10.51 -17.51
N LEU A 287 -12.54 -10.00 -16.55
CA LEU A 287 -13.18 -8.68 -16.65
C LEU A 287 -12.14 -7.59 -16.36
N VAL A 288 -12.13 -6.55 -17.19
CA VAL A 288 -11.22 -5.41 -17.07
C VAL A 288 -11.99 -4.23 -16.48
N LEU A 289 -11.76 -3.94 -15.20
CA LEU A 289 -12.39 -2.81 -14.51
C LEU A 289 -11.47 -1.60 -14.41
N ASP A 290 -10.15 -1.84 -14.34
CA ASP A 290 -9.14 -0.80 -14.23
C ASP A 290 -7.86 -1.11 -15.07
N PHE A 291 -6.90 -0.19 -15.04
CA PHE A 291 -5.65 -0.33 -15.77
C PHE A 291 -4.74 -1.46 -15.26
N ASN A 292 -4.83 -1.79 -13.98
CA ASN A 292 -4.03 -2.86 -13.38
C ASN A 292 -4.55 -4.22 -13.83
N ASP A 293 -5.86 -4.38 -13.99
CA ASP A 293 -6.49 -5.58 -14.55
C ASP A 293 -5.96 -5.83 -15.95
N LEU A 294 -6.04 -4.83 -16.83
CA LEU A 294 -5.57 -4.96 -18.21
C LEU A 294 -4.06 -5.25 -18.27
N ARG A 295 -3.26 -4.60 -17.42
CA ARG A 295 -1.81 -4.85 -17.34
C ARG A 295 -1.51 -6.27 -16.85
N SER A 296 -2.24 -6.75 -15.86
CA SER A 296 -2.06 -8.09 -15.31
C SER A 296 -2.46 -9.14 -16.34
N ALA A 297 -3.62 -8.99 -16.97
CA ALA A 297 -4.12 -9.89 -18.00
C ALA A 297 -3.19 -9.98 -19.23
N THR A 298 -2.61 -8.85 -19.65
CA THR A 298 -1.67 -8.79 -20.80
C THR A 298 -0.29 -9.38 -20.50
N SER A 299 0.10 -9.43 -19.23
CA SER A 299 1.40 -9.98 -18.80
C SER A 299 1.32 -11.42 -18.27
N ALA A 300 0.12 -11.87 -17.88
CA ALA A 300 -0.16 -13.28 -17.64
C ALA A 300 0.00 -14.07 -18.94
N GLY A 301 0.41 -15.33 -18.89
CA GLY A 301 0.48 -16.22 -20.05
C GLY A 301 1.71 -16.07 -20.96
N ALA A 302 1.66 -16.66 -22.16
CA ALA A 302 2.80 -16.68 -23.06
C ALA A 302 2.82 -15.44 -23.97
N ARG A 303 3.99 -14.83 -24.15
CA ARG A 303 4.15 -13.66 -25.03
C ARG A 303 3.74 -14.03 -26.47
N GLY A 304 2.91 -13.19 -27.09
CA GLY A 304 2.42 -13.38 -28.46
C GLY A 304 1.25 -14.35 -28.61
N GLU A 305 0.81 -15.00 -27.54
CA GLU A 305 -0.42 -15.81 -27.52
C GLU A 305 -1.62 -14.93 -27.90
N LEU A 306 -2.46 -15.39 -28.85
CA LEU A 306 -3.65 -14.65 -29.26
C LEU A 306 -4.78 -14.89 -28.26
N VAL A 307 -5.29 -13.80 -27.70
CA VAL A 307 -6.36 -13.80 -26.70
C VAL A 307 -7.54 -12.98 -27.23
N PRO A 308 -8.79 -13.47 -27.11
CA PRO A 308 -9.96 -12.69 -27.49
C PRO A 308 -10.18 -11.55 -26.48
N VAL A 309 -10.44 -10.36 -26.98
CA VAL A 309 -10.71 -9.17 -26.18
C VAL A 309 -12.06 -8.61 -26.60
N GLN A 310 -12.95 -8.44 -25.63
CA GLN A 310 -14.27 -7.88 -25.88
C GLN A 310 -14.21 -6.38 -25.64
N VAL A 311 -14.54 -5.62 -26.68
CA VAL A 311 -14.60 -4.16 -26.63
C VAL A 311 -15.99 -3.68 -26.98
N ARG A 312 -16.46 -2.64 -26.30
CA ARG A 312 -17.67 -1.92 -26.66
C ARG A 312 -17.29 -0.77 -27.59
N ARG A 313 -17.76 -0.84 -28.84
CA ARG A 313 -17.57 0.16 -29.89
C ARG A 313 -18.93 0.67 -30.35
N GLY A 314 -19.20 1.96 -30.14
CA GLY A 314 -20.50 2.56 -30.52
C GLY A 314 -21.70 1.87 -29.88
N GLY A 315 -21.55 1.35 -28.65
CA GLY A 315 -22.61 0.62 -27.93
C GLY A 315 -22.76 -0.86 -28.31
N GLN A 316 -21.98 -1.37 -29.25
CA GLN A 316 -21.97 -2.78 -29.64
C GLN A 316 -20.75 -3.50 -29.09
N ILE A 317 -20.91 -4.75 -28.66
CA ILE A 317 -19.79 -5.60 -28.26
C ILE A 317 -19.15 -6.20 -29.51
N VAL A 318 -17.87 -5.95 -29.68
CA VAL A 318 -17.02 -6.45 -30.76
C VAL A 318 -15.89 -7.26 -30.13
N GLU A 319 -15.60 -8.43 -30.70
CA GLU A 319 -14.47 -9.25 -30.27
C GLU A 319 -13.26 -8.99 -31.17
N VAL A 320 -12.11 -8.74 -30.56
CA VAL A 320 -10.83 -8.44 -31.22
C VAL A 320 -9.78 -9.43 -30.71
N TRP A 321 -8.98 -10.00 -31.60
CA TRP A 321 -7.92 -10.94 -31.23
C TRP A 321 -6.60 -10.19 -31.04
N LEU A 322 -6.08 -10.19 -29.81
CA LEU A 322 -4.86 -9.47 -29.46
C LEU A 322 -3.74 -10.43 -29.02
N PRO A 323 -2.51 -10.26 -29.52
CA PRO A 323 -1.36 -11.00 -29.00
C PRO A 323 -0.98 -10.46 -27.61
N ARG A 324 -0.70 -11.35 -26.65
CA ARG A 324 -0.22 -10.96 -25.31
C ARG A 324 1.12 -10.21 -25.39
N GLY A 325 1.29 -9.24 -24.48
CA GLY A 325 2.45 -8.36 -24.41
C GLY A 325 2.08 -6.87 -24.57
N PRO A 326 3.03 -6.01 -24.98
CA PRO A 326 2.76 -4.59 -25.12
C PRO A 326 1.78 -4.33 -26.27
N ILE A 327 0.56 -3.90 -25.91
CA ILE A 327 -0.52 -3.63 -26.88
C ILE A 327 -0.19 -2.39 -27.75
N GLY A 328 0.41 -1.36 -27.16
CA GLY A 328 0.72 -0.09 -27.84
C GLY A 328 -0.48 0.85 -27.97
N ILE A 329 -1.24 0.99 -26.89
CA ILE A 329 -2.37 1.92 -26.77
C ILE A 329 -2.15 2.88 -25.60
N ARG A 330 -2.75 4.06 -25.67
CA ARG A 330 -2.97 4.95 -24.54
C ARG A 330 -4.36 4.67 -23.96
N LEU A 331 -4.44 4.68 -22.65
CA LEU A 331 -5.64 4.34 -21.91
C LEU A 331 -6.22 5.59 -21.26
N ASP A 332 -7.53 5.61 -21.12
CA ASP A 332 -8.26 6.55 -20.29
C ASP A 332 -9.29 5.78 -19.44
N ALA A 333 -9.75 6.40 -18.36
CA ALA A 333 -10.67 5.78 -17.42
C ALA A 333 -12.11 6.19 -17.75
N ALA A 334 -13.01 5.21 -17.80
CA ALA A 334 -14.41 5.42 -18.12
C ALA A 334 -15.31 4.89 -17.01
N ARG A 335 -16.50 5.50 -16.87
CA ARG A 335 -17.59 5.02 -16.02
C ARG A 335 -18.77 4.64 -16.91
N VAL A 336 -19.16 3.37 -16.86
CA VAL A 336 -20.21 2.80 -17.72
C VAL A 336 -21.15 1.97 -16.85
N ASP A 337 -22.45 2.02 -17.13
CA ASP A 337 -23.40 1.14 -16.44
C ASP A 337 -23.15 -0.33 -16.82
N PRO A 338 -22.93 -1.24 -15.86
CA PRO A 338 -22.75 -2.66 -16.14
C PRO A 338 -23.89 -3.31 -16.93
N ASN A 339 -25.11 -2.77 -16.88
CA ASN A 339 -26.30 -3.37 -17.50
C ASN A 339 -26.59 -2.89 -18.93
N GLY A 340 -25.79 -1.97 -19.48
CA GLY A 340 -26.00 -1.43 -20.82
C GLY A 340 -26.55 -0.02 -20.84
#